data_AF-A0A0B6X8D5-F1
#
_entry.id   AF-A0A0B6X8D5-F1
#
_cell.length_a   1.000
_cell.length_b   1.000
_cell.length_c   1.000
_cell.angle_alpha   90.00
_cell.angle_beta   90.00
_cell.angle_gamma   90.00
#
_symmetry.space_group_name_H-M   'P 1'
#
loop_
_entity.id
_entity.type
_entity.pdbx_description
1 polymer ?
#
loop_
_entity_poly.entity_id
_entity_poly.type
_entity_poly.pdbx_seq_one_letter_code
_entity_poly.pdbx_strand_id
1 'polypeptide(L)'
;MLRINHITKVMSEVKPYAPSMYPSKMARRINKLSKNLLKICLLLLAVLFILIGLYKLTDYFKFTAMAYGIYAIYISGIICALIMMTLPPIFCVNFLLNWEKETLDEFSCEIAHDENNAEKFSDFTEKELLNSIYWIQVKINRITLRLSSFFGEKTAALSILGLSYTAVQSSIGFGELNRIFTGNIFKSDIIDNLIIFGLAILLGLSLGALMLKKVANHLLYLKEVIELAIKIRKDKESDGCNGNNMG
;
A
#
# COMPACT_ATOMS: atom_id res chain seq x y z
N MET A 1 5.88 -38.88 -7.97
CA MET A 1 5.33 -37.55 -8.30
C MET A 1 5.91 -36.56 -7.29
N LEU A 2 6.60 -35.52 -7.75
CA LEU A 2 7.16 -34.47 -6.87
C LEU A 2 6.04 -33.88 -6.01
N ARG A 3 6.32 -33.59 -4.73
CA ARG A 3 5.34 -33.11 -3.73
C ARG A 3 4.89 -31.67 -3.97
N ILE A 4 4.65 -31.30 -5.23
CA ILE A 4 4.33 -29.96 -5.72
C ILE A 4 3.14 -29.36 -4.95
N ASN A 5 2.09 -30.15 -4.68
CA ASN A 5 0.93 -29.69 -3.92
C ASN A 5 1.29 -29.23 -2.49
N HIS A 6 2.26 -29.89 -1.84
CA HIS A 6 2.71 -29.49 -0.51
C HIS A 6 3.56 -28.22 -0.58
N ILE A 7 4.43 -28.10 -1.58
CA ILE A 7 5.24 -26.89 -1.79
C ILE A 7 4.34 -25.70 -2.09
N THR A 8 3.32 -25.86 -2.95
CA THR A 8 2.35 -24.81 -3.25
C THR A 8 1.53 -24.37 -2.03
N LYS A 9 1.30 -25.28 -1.06
CA LYS A 9 0.63 -24.94 0.19
C LYS A 9 1.53 -24.05 1.06
N VAL A 10 2.79 -24.45 1.27
CA VAL A 10 3.77 -23.64 2.01
C VAL A 10 3.97 -22.28 1.35
N MET A 11 4.08 -22.26 0.02
CA MET A 11 4.14 -21.06 -0.81
C MET A 11 2.98 -20.07 -0.54
N SER A 12 1.77 -20.57 -0.32
CA SER A 12 0.59 -19.71 -0.06
C SER A 12 0.60 -19.05 1.33
N GLU A 13 1.35 -19.61 2.27
CA GLU A 13 1.49 -19.11 3.63
C GLU A 13 2.61 -18.06 3.75
N VAL A 14 3.54 -18.05 2.78
CA VAL A 14 4.63 -17.08 2.70
C VAL A 14 4.11 -15.74 2.18
N LYS A 15 4.34 -14.67 2.95
CA LYS A 15 3.91 -13.31 2.61
C LYS A 15 5.12 -12.38 2.60
N PRO A 16 5.19 -11.45 1.64
CA PRO A 16 6.20 -10.40 1.62
C PRO A 16 6.26 -9.67 2.95
N TYR A 17 7.45 -9.23 3.33
CA TYR A 17 7.60 -8.34 4.46
C TYR A 17 6.71 -7.11 4.26
N ALA A 18 5.80 -6.89 5.21
CA ALA A 18 4.99 -5.68 5.25
C ALA A 18 5.77 -4.68 6.11
N PRO A 19 6.36 -3.62 5.53
CA PRO A 19 7.14 -2.68 6.29
C PRO A 19 6.28 -2.11 7.41
N SER A 20 6.76 -2.22 8.65
CA SER A 20 6.09 -1.59 9.76
C SER A 20 6.16 -0.09 9.50
N MET A 21 5.02 0.58 9.35
CA MET A 21 4.97 2.00 9.00
C MET A 21 5.64 2.92 10.04
N TYR A 22 6.16 2.36 11.15
CA TYR A 22 6.82 3.05 12.25
C TYR A 22 7.88 2.15 12.93
N PRO A 23 9.07 1.95 12.33
CA PRO A 23 10.11 1.13 12.95
C PRO A 23 10.75 1.83 14.16
N SER A 24 10.77 3.18 14.18
CA SER A 24 11.47 3.92 15.22
C SER A 24 10.61 4.17 16.48
N LYS A 25 11.23 4.04 17.65
CA LYS A 25 10.63 4.34 18.97
C LYS A 25 10.05 5.77 19.03
N MET A 26 10.63 6.70 18.28
CA MET A 26 10.20 8.09 18.18
C MET A 26 8.93 8.23 17.33
N ALA A 27 8.84 7.52 16.21
CA ALA A 27 7.67 7.50 15.35
C ALA A 27 6.43 6.94 16.09
N ARG A 28 6.63 5.92 16.93
CA ARG A 28 5.58 5.37 17.81
C ARG A 28 5.08 6.39 18.84
N ARG A 29 5.98 7.18 19.44
CA ARG A 29 5.62 8.25 20.40
C ARG A 29 4.86 9.38 19.70
N ILE A 30 5.30 9.79 18.53
CA ILE A 30 4.66 10.85 17.73
C ILE A 30 3.28 10.40 17.22
N ASN A 31 3.13 9.16 16.78
CA ASN A 31 1.82 8.63 16.38
C ASN A 31 0.84 8.56 17.58
N LYS A 32 1.34 8.14 18.76
CA LYS A 32 0.53 8.17 19.99
C LYS A 32 0.13 9.59 20.37
N LEU A 33 1.04 10.56 20.25
CA LEU A 33 0.77 11.98 20.47
C LEU A 33 -0.25 12.52 19.46
N SER A 34 -0.07 12.22 18.18
CA SER A 34 -0.96 12.65 17.09
C SER A 34 -2.37 12.08 17.27
N LYS A 35 -2.50 10.80 17.62
CA LYS A 35 -3.81 10.18 17.93
C LYS A 35 -4.48 10.82 19.15
N ASN A 36 -3.71 11.15 20.18
CA ASN A 36 -4.24 11.83 21.36
C ASN A 36 -4.66 13.27 21.05
N LEU A 37 -3.86 14.01 20.27
CA LEU A 37 -4.19 15.35 19.79
C LEU A 37 -5.43 15.35 18.89
N LEU A 38 -5.58 14.35 18.03
CA LEU A 38 -6.77 14.20 17.18
C LEU A 38 -8.03 13.98 18.02
N LYS A 39 -7.96 13.14 19.07
CA LYS A 39 -9.07 12.95 20.02
C LYS A 39 -9.41 14.25 20.75
N ILE A 40 -8.41 15.00 21.20
CA ILE A 40 -8.60 16.29 21.88
C ILE A 40 -9.26 17.30 20.93
N CYS A 41 -8.80 17.38 19.69
CA CYS A 41 -9.35 18.30 18.68
C CYS A 41 -10.81 17.95 18.33
N LEU A 42 -11.14 16.67 18.23
CA LEU A 42 -12.51 16.21 17.99
C LEU A 42 -13.44 16.49 19.19
N LEU A 43 -12.92 16.36 20.42
CA LEU A 43 -13.63 16.73 21.63
C LEU A 43 -13.88 18.24 21.71
N LEU A 44 -12.88 19.08 21.41
CA LEU A 44 -13.02 20.53 21.36
C LEU A 44 -14.08 20.95 20.33
N LEU A 45 -14.10 20.32 19.17
CA LEU A 45 -15.11 20.56 18.14
C LEU A 45 -16.52 20.19 18.62
N ALA A 46 -16.69 19.04 19.26
CA ALA A 46 -17.98 18.62 19.81
C ALA A 46 -18.49 19.59 20.88
N VAL A 47 -17.61 20.03 21.80
CA VAL A 47 -17.95 21.01 22.84
C VAL A 47 -18.35 22.36 22.22
N LEU A 48 -17.65 22.81 21.17
CA LEU A 48 -17.98 24.03 20.44
C LEU A 48 -19.38 23.96 19.81
N PHE A 49 -19.74 22.84 19.18
CA PHE A 49 -21.08 22.65 18.62
C PHE A 49 -22.18 22.68 19.69
N ILE A 50 -21.94 22.07 20.86
CA ILE A 50 -22.88 22.09 21.98
C ILE A 50 -23.06 23.52 22.51
N LEU A 51 -21.98 24.28 22.68
CA LEU A 51 -22.02 25.66 23.16
C LEU A 51 -22.75 26.59 22.18
N ILE A 52 -22.49 26.46 20.87
CA ILE A 52 -23.19 27.23 19.83
C ILE A 52 -24.68 26.87 19.81
N GLY A 53 -25.01 25.58 19.94
CA GLY A 53 -26.40 25.11 20.01
C GLY A 53 -27.15 25.69 21.21
N LEU A 54 -26.55 25.63 22.40
CA LEU A 54 -27.12 26.19 23.63
C LEU A 54 -27.28 27.72 23.56
N TYR A 55 -26.30 28.42 22.99
CA TYR A 55 -26.34 29.86 22.78
C TYR A 55 -27.46 30.29 21.82
N LYS A 56 -27.77 29.48 20.81
CA LYS A 56 -28.81 29.78 19.82
C LYS A 56 -30.23 29.40 20.27
N LEU A 57 -30.39 28.31 21.04
CA LEU A 57 -31.71 27.81 21.44
C LEU A 57 -32.31 28.54 22.65
N THR A 58 -31.48 29.13 23.52
CA THR A 58 -31.93 29.58 24.84
C THR A 58 -31.51 31.03 25.09
N ASP A 59 -32.46 31.96 25.17
CA ASP A 59 -32.19 33.37 25.48
C ASP A 59 -31.52 33.57 26.85
N TYR A 60 -31.71 32.60 27.77
CA TYR A 60 -31.11 32.59 29.11
C TYR A 60 -29.58 32.47 29.13
N PHE A 61 -28.96 31.95 28.06
CA PHE A 61 -27.52 31.69 27.99
C PHE A 61 -26.75 32.75 27.20
N LYS A 62 -27.41 33.83 26.75
CA LYS A 62 -26.79 34.95 26.02
C LYS A 62 -26.03 35.89 26.96
N PHE A 63 -25.04 35.36 27.66
CA PHE A 63 -24.11 36.13 28.50
C PHE A 63 -22.79 36.39 27.76
N THR A 64 -22.19 37.56 27.97
CA THR A 64 -20.92 37.96 27.37
C THR A 64 -19.79 36.96 27.67
N ALA A 65 -19.82 36.33 28.85
CA ALA A 65 -18.87 35.28 29.25
C ALA A 65 -18.93 34.02 28.36
N MET A 66 -20.11 33.66 27.86
CA MET A 66 -20.29 32.48 26.99
C MET A 66 -19.72 32.74 25.59
N ALA A 67 -19.83 33.97 25.08
CA ALA A 67 -19.21 34.39 23.83
C ALA A 67 -17.67 34.32 23.91
N TYR A 68 -17.07 34.79 25.02
CA TYR A 68 -15.62 34.63 25.25
C TYR A 68 -15.20 33.16 25.35
N GLY A 69 -16.02 32.30 25.95
CA GLY A 69 -15.76 30.85 26.03
C GLY A 69 -15.74 30.18 24.65
N ILE A 70 -16.67 30.53 23.76
CA ILE A 70 -16.70 30.03 22.37
C ILE A 70 -15.45 30.48 21.61
N TYR A 71 -15.06 31.75 21.73
CA TYR A 71 -13.85 32.27 21.10
C TYR A 71 -12.57 31.61 21.63
N ALA A 72 -12.48 31.38 22.95
CA ALA A 72 -11.33 30.71 23.56
C ALA A 72 -11.17 29.27 23.06
N ILE A 73 -12.27 28.51 22.98
CA ILE A 73 -12.25 27.14 22.46
C ILE A 73 -11.88 27.13 20.98
N TYR A 74 -12.42 28.06 20.18
CA TYR A 74 -12.09 28.20 18.76
C TYR A 74 -10.59 28.48 18.55
N ILE A 75 -10.01 29.43 19.28
CA ILE A 75 -8.58 29.75 19.20
C ILE A 75 -7.72 28.56 19.64
N SER A 76 -8.12 27.85 20.70
CA SER A 76 -7.40 26.65 21.15
C SER A 76 -7.40 25.54 20.09
N GLY A 77 -8.51 25.39 19.35
CA GLY A 77 -8.62 24.45 18.23
C GLY A 77 -7.68 24.79 17.08
N ILE A 78 -7.57 26.08 16.72
CA ILE A 78 -6.63 26.55 15.69
C ILE A 78 -5.19 26.27 16.10
N ILE A 79 -4.81 26.55 17.36
CA ILE A 79 -3.47 26.27 17.87
C ILE A 79 -3.17 24.76 17.82
N CYS A 80 -4.13 23.92 18.21
CA CYS A 80 -3.99 22.46 18.14
C CYS A 80 -3.82 21.97 16.69
N ALA A 81 -4.56 22.55 15.74
CA ALA A 81 -4.45 22.22 14.32
C ALA A 81 -3.08 22.62 13.74
N LEU A 82 -2.56 23.80 14.10
CA LEU A 82 -1.22 24.26 13.71
C LEU A 82 -0.13 23.30 14.21
N ILE A 83 -0.23 22.86 15.47
CA ILE A 83 0.70 21.86 16.04
C ILE A 83 0.61 20.53 15.29
N MET A 84 -0.59 20.07 14.92
CA MET A 84 -0.72 18.84 14.13
C MET A 84 -0.10 18.96 12.74
N MET A 85 -0.15 20.14 12.13
CA MET A 85 0.42 20.37 10.80
C MET A 85 1.96 20.34 10.79
N THR A 86 2.63 20.63 11.91
CA THR A 86 4.09 20.62 12.01
C THR A 86 4.68 19.25 12.34
N LEU A 87 3.87 18.30 12.83
CA LEU A 87 4.35 16.95 13.18
C LEU A 87 4.90 16.15 11.97
N PRO A 88 4.24 16.11 10.78
CA PRO A 88 4.77 15.38 9.63
C PRO A 88 6.11 15.93 9.09
N PRO A 89 6.30 17.26 8.95
CA PRO A 89 7.60 17.83 8.58
C PRO A 89 8.73 17.48 9.57
N ILE A 90 8.46 17.56 10.88
CA ILE A 90 9.45 17.21 11.91
C ILE A 90 9.86 15.72 11.79
N PHE A 91 8.89 14.85 11.53
CA PHE A 91 9.16 13.43 11.29
C PHE A 91 10.01 13.22 10.04
N CYS A 92 9.67 13.89 8.94
CA CYS A 92 10.42 13.80 7.69
C CYS A 92 11.88 14.24 7.88
N VAL A 93 12.12 15.34 8.59
CA VAL A 93 13.49 15.81 8.89
C VAL A 93 14.24 14.80 9.76
N ASN A 94 13.61 14.28 10.82
CA ASN A 94 14.27 13.31 11.69
C ASN A 94 14.55 11.96 10.98
N PHE A 95 13.63 11.52 10.12
CA PHE A 95 13.83 10.37 9.24
C PHE A 95 15.01 10.62 8.29
N LEU A 96 15.07 11.79 7.64
CA LEU A 96 16.17 12.17 6.76
C LEU A 96 17.52 12.26 7.47
N LEU A 97 17.56 12.62 8.76
CA LEU A 97 18.80 12.67 9.53
C LEU A 97 19.28 11.28 9.95
N ASN A 98 18.36 10.36 10.23
CA ASN A 98 18.67 8.99 10.67
C ASN A 98 18.43 7.94 9.59
N TRP A 99 18.28 8.36 8.33
CA TRP A 99 17.79 7.54 7.23
C TRP A 99 18.64 6.28 7.02
N GLU A 100 19.97 6.41 7.13
CA GLU A 100 20.89 5.29 6.96
C GLU A 100 20.64 4.20 8.01
N LYS A 101 20.54 4.59 9.29
CA LYS A 101 20.28 3.64 10.39
C LYS A 101 18.90 3.02 10.28
N GLU A 102 17.88 3.83 10.02
CA GLU A 102 16.50 3.33 9.91
C GLU A 102 16.32 2.41 8.69
N THR A 103 16.99 2.71 7.57
CA THR A 103 16.98 1.86 6.36
C THR A 103 17.73 0.55 6.59
N LEU A 104 18.89 0.59 7.26
CA LEU A 104 19.66 -0.61 7.56
C LEU A 104 18.97 -1.53 8.56
N ASP A 105 18.34 -0.97 9.60
CA ASP A 105 17.53 -1.74 10.55
C ASP A 105 16.32 -2.38 9.84
N GLU A 106 15.62 -1.63 8.99
CA GLU A 106 14.49 -2.15 8.23
C GLU A 106 14.91 -3.25 7.24
N PHE A 107 16.02 -3.04 6.55
CA PHE A 107 16.61 -4.04 5.65
C PHE A 107 17.05 -5.30 6.40
N SER A 108 17.62 -5.14 7.60
CA SER A 108 17.98 -6.28 8.46
C SER A 108 16.75 -7.06 8.92
N CYS A 109 15.65 -6.38 9.25
CA CYS A 109 14.38 -7.02 9.55
C CYS A 109 13.77 -7.73 8.34
N GLU A 110 13.87 -7.14 7.15
CA GLU A 110 13.43 -7.75 5.89
C GLU A 110 14.22 -9.04 5.61
N ILE A 111 15.55 -9.00 5.72
CA ILE A 111 16.41 -10.19 5.60
C ILE A 111 15.99 -11.26 6.60
N ALA A 112 15.86 -10.92 7.89
CA ALA A 112 15.50 -11.88 8.92
C ALA A 112 14.10 -12.50 8.69
N HIS A 113 13.15 -11.71 8.17
CA HIS A 113 11.83 -12.20 7.80
C HIS A 113 11.87 -13.16 6.61
N ASP A 114 12.67 -12.83 5.60
CA ASP A 114 12.85 -13.66 4.40
C ASP A 114 13.63 -14.95 4.70
N GLU A 115 14.64 -14.91 5.57
CA GLU A 115 15.34 -16.09 6.08
C GLU A 115 14.38 -17.03 6.82
N ASN A 116 13.56 -16.50 7.75
CA ASN A 116 12.55 -17.30 8.45
C ASN A 116 11.48 -17.88 7.49
N ASN A 117 11.15 -17.17 6.41
CA ASN A 117 10.28 -17.72 5.36
C ASN A 117 10.99 -18.79 4.53
N ALA A 118 12.28 -18.62 4.24
CA ALA A 118 13.10 -19.60 3.55
C ALA A 118 13.25 -20.90 4.36
N GLU A 119 13.35 -20.81 5.69
CA GLU A 119 13.40 -21.98 6.58
C GLU A 119 12.18 -22.90 6.46
N LYS A 120 10.99 -22.36 6.12
CA LYS A 120 9.79 -23.17 5.87
C LYS A 120 9.93 -24.14 4.69
N PHE A 121 10.95 -23.93 3.85
CA PHE A 121 11.25 -24.80 2.72
C PHE A 121 12.37 -25.82 3.01
N SER A 122 12.90 -25.86 4.24
CA SER A 122 14.01 -26.74 4.62
C SER A 122 13.69 -28.23 4.50
N ASP A 123 12.43 -28.62 4.64
CA ASP A 123 11.96 -30.01 4.54
C ASP A 123 11.90 -30.56 3.09
N PHE A 124 12.08 -29.70 2.07
CA PHE A 124 12.01 -30.10 0.67
C PHE A 124 13.39 -30.33 0.06
N THR A 125 13.45 -31.24 -0.91
CA THR A 125 14.70 -31.56 -1.61
C THR A 125 15.10 -30.46 -2.61
N GLU A 126 16.40 -30.33 -2.93
CA GLU A 126 16.86 -29.35 -3.94
C GLU A 126 16.13 -29.48 -5.28
N LYS A 127 15.94 -30.72 -5.72
CA LYS A 127 15.26 -31.04 -6.98
C LYS A 127 13.82 -30.55 -6.97
N GLU A 128 13.15 -30.63 -5.83
CA GLU A 128 11.78 -30.14 -5.63
C GLU A 128 11.71 -28.61 -5.65
N LEU A 129 12.65 -27.93 -5.00
CA LEU A 129 12.74 -26.47 -4.98
C LEU A 129 13.08 -25.91 -6.37
N LEU A 130 14.04 -26.50 -7.07
CA LEU A 130 14.41 -26.12 -8.44
C LEU A 130 13.25 -26.33 -9.43
N ASN A 131 12.52 -27.44 -9.30
CA ASN A 131 11.31 -27.65 -10.11
C ASN A 131 10.24 -26.59 -9.81
N SER A 132 10.10 -26.17 -8.55
CA SER A 132 9.16 -25.11 -8.16
C SER A 132 9.55 -23.76 -8.76
N ILE A 133 10.84 -23.40 -8.70
CA ILE A 133 11.38 -22.21 -9.38
C ILE A 133 11.06 -22.24 -10.88
N TYR A 134 11.25 -23.38 -11.54
CA TYR A 134 10.93 -23.53 -12.96
C TYR A 134 9.45 -23.21 -13.24
N TRP A 135 8.52 -23.78 -12.48
CA TRP A 135 7.09 -23.53 -12.67
C TRP A 135 6.68 -22.09 -12.36
N ILE A 136 7.28 -21.47 -11.34
CA ILE A 136 7.08 -20.05 -11.03
C ILE A 136 7.56 -19.18 -12.20
N GLN A 137 8.76 -19.43 -12.72
CA GLN A 137 9.33 -18.69 -13.85
C GLN A 137 8.47 -18.82 -15.11
N VAL A 138 7.97 -20.03 -15.41
CA VAL A 138 7.04 -20.26 -16.52
C VAL A 138 5.76 -19.45 -16.32
N LYS A 139 5.21 -19.40 -15.10
CA LYS A 139 4.00 -18.63 -14.80
C LYS A 139 4.23 -17.13 -14.95
N ILE A 140 5.34 -16.60 -14.44
CA ILE A 140 5.74 -15.19 -14.59
C ILE A 140 5.86 -14.85 -16.08
N ASN A 141 6.60 -15.65 -16.86
CA ASN A 141 6.77 -15.42 -18.29
C ASN A 141 5.43 -15.41 -19.03
N ARG A 142 4.51 -16.33 -18.70
CA ARG A 142 3.15 -16.33 -19.29
C ARG A 142 2.37 -15.07 -18.95
N ILE A 143 2.48 -14.55 -17.72
CA ILE A 143 1.82 -13.30 -17.32
C ILE A 143 2.44 -12.11 -18.06
N THR A 144 3.77 -12.04 -18.11
CA THR A 144 4.51 -10.99 -18.82
C THR A 144 4.19 -10.96 -20.31
N LEU A 145 4.11 -12.13 -20.97
CA LEU A 145 3.74 -12.22 -22.39
C LEU A 145 2.31 -11.74 -22.65
N ARG A 146 1.37 -12.05 -21.75
CA ARG A 146 -0.01 -11.52 -21.85
C ARG A 146 -0.02 -10.00 -21.68
N LEU A 147 0.69 -9.49 -20.68
CA LEU A 147 0.83 -8.05 -20.45
C LEU A 147 1.43 -7.34 -21.67
N SER A 148 2.53 -7.85 -22.21
CA SER A 148 3.19 -7.27 -23.39
C SER A 148 2.34 -7.38 -24.65
N SER A 149 1.52 -8.44 -24.78
CA SER A 149 0.59 -8.57 -25.90
C SER A 149 -0.55 -7.55 -25.86
N PHE A 150 -1.00 -7.12 -24.67
CA PHE A 150 -2.10 -6.16 -24.53
C PHE A 150 -1.63 -4.69 -24.46
N PHE A 151 -0.46 -4.44 -23.89
CA PHE A 151 0.03 -3.09 -23.62
C PHE A 151 1.30 -2.72 -24.40
N GLY A 152 2.03 -3.69 -24.97
CA GLY A 152 3.36 -3.43 -25.51
C GLY A 152 4.40 -3.28 -24.40
N GLU A 153 5.27 -2.26 -24.48
CA GLU A 153 6.33 -2.04 -23.49
C GLU A 153 5.81 -1.68 -22.09
N LYS A 154 6.66 -1.92 -21.08
CA LYS A 154 6.34 -2.01 -19.63
C LYS A 154 5.61 -0.79 -19.03
N THR A 155 5.53 0.33 -19.73
CA THR A 155 5.00 1.62 -19.26
C THR A 155 3.65 2.00 -19.89
N ALA A 156 3.24 1.30 -20.95
CA ALA A 156 2.07 1.69 -21.74
C ALA A 156 0.75 1.61 -20.97
N ALA A 157 0.61 0.69 -20.01
CA ALA A 157 -0.59 0.61 -19.17
C ALA A 157 -0.83 1.90 -18.37
N LEU A 158 0.23 2.49 -17.81
CA LEU A 158 0.16 3.74 -17.05
C LEU A 158 -0.08 4.93 -17.97
N SER A 159 0.57 4.98 -19.14
CA SER A 159 0.33 6.03 -20.14
C SER A 159 -1.10 6.00 -20.65
N ILE A 160 -1.64 4.81 -20.91
CA ILE A 160 -3.02 4.59 -21.33
C ILE A 160 -4.01 5.00 -20.22
N LEU A 161 -3.71 4.68 -18.94
CA LEU A 161 -4.51 5.14 -17.80
C LEU A 161 -4.50 6.66 -17.70
N GLY A 162 -3.32 7.28 -17.79
CA GLY A 162 -3.16 8.73 -17.79
C GLY A 162 -3.89 9.42 -18.94
N LEU A 163 -3.77 8.87 -20.16
CA LEU A 163 -4.48 9.37 -21.34
C LEU A 163 -5.99 9.21 -21.19
N SER A 164 -6.48 8.09 -20.64
CA SER A 164 -7.90 7.88 -20.39
C SER A 164 -8.46 8.87 -19.36
N TYR A 165 -7.70 9.17 -18.30
CA TYR A 165 -8.06 10.17 -17.30
C TYR A 165 -8.09 11.58 -17.89
N THR A 166 -7.05 11.95 -18.63
CA THR A 166 -6.96 13.27 -19.28
C THR A 166 -8.05 13.44 -20.33
N ALA A 167 -8.35 12.41 -21.13
CA ALA A 167 -9.42 12.43 -22.13
C ALA A 167 -10.80 12.59 -21.50
N VAL A 168 -11.05 11.90 -20.38
CA VAL A 168 -12.25 12.08 -19.56
C VAL A 168 -12.37 13.52 -19.07
N GLN A 169 -11.27 14.09 -18.55
CA GLN A 169 -11.24 15.45 -18.04
C GLN A 169 -11.42 16.51 -19.14
N SER A 170 -10.83 16.30 -20.33
CA SER A 170 -10.79 17.29 -21.41
C SER A 170 -12.00 17.25 -22.34
N SER A 171 -12.58 16.08 -22.60
CA SER A 171 -13.61 15.91 -23.64
C SER A 171 -15.03 15.90 -23.08
N ILE A 172 -15.24 15.36 -21.88
CA ILE A 172 -16.60 15.16 -21.32
C ILE A 172 -16.79 16.04 -20.09
N GLY A 173 -15.76 16.15 -19.24
CA GLY A 173 -15.86 16.82 -17.95
C GLY A 173 -16.61 15.98 -16.91
N PHE A 174 -16.13 15.95 -15.68
CA PHE A 174 -16.68 15.09 -14.62
C PHE A 174 -18.16 15.37 -14.29
N GLY A 175 -18.64 16.60 -14.53
CA GLY A 175 -20.05 16.97 -14.34
C GLY A 175 -21.00 16.33 -15.35
N GLU A 176 -20.58 16.19 -16.61
CA GLU A 176 -21.38 15.57 -17.66
C GLU A 176 -21.35 14.04 -17.55
N LEU A 177 -20.21 13.45 -17.16
CA LEU A 177 -20.12 12.02 -16.83
C LEU A 177 -21.11 11.62 -15.74
N ASN A 178 -21.22 12.41 -14.67
CA ASN A 178 -22.20 12.14 -13.62
C ASN A 178 -23.65 12.23 -14.14
N ARG A 179 -23.93 13.18 -15.05
CA ARG A 179 -25.24 13.34 -15.69
C ARG A 179 -25.58 12.20 -16.64
N ILE A 180 -24.59 11.63 -17.33
CA ILE A 180 -24.75 10.45 -18.21
C ILE A 180 -24.89 9.16 -17.38
N PHE A 181 -24.21 9.05 -16.23
CA PHE A 181 -24.29 7.90 -15.34
C PHE A 181 -25.60 7.84 -14.53
N THR A 182 -26.14 9.02 -14.17
CA THR A 182 -27.43 9.15 -13.46
C THR A 182 -28.62 9.38 -14.38
N GLY A 183 -28.39 9.78 -15.63
CA GLY A 183 -29.37 9.87 -16.70
C GLY A 183 -29.48 8.59 -17.52
N ASN A 184 -30.47 8.53 -18.42
CA ASN A 184 -30.57 7.43 -19.37
C ASN A 184 -29.35 7.44 -20.31
N ILE A 185 -28.47 6.46 -20.14
CA ILE A 185 -27.26 6.17 -20.95
C ILE A 185 -27.56 6.17 -22.46
N PHE A 186 -28.81 5.96 -22.86
CA PHE A 186 -29.28 5.89 -24.24
C PHE A 186 -29.74 7.24 -24.86
N LYS A 187 -29.64 8.37 -24.14
CA LYS A 187 -30.09 9.69 -24.65
C LYS A 187 -28.97 10.63 -25.14
N SER A 188 -27.70 10.30 -24.90
CA SER A 188 -26.57 11.08 -25.42
C SER A 188 -26.24 10.71 -26.86
N ASP A 189 -25.53 11.62 -27.54
CA ASP A 189 -25.07 11.41 -28.91
C ASP A 189 -24.28 10.09 -29.04
N ILE A 190 -24.50 9.38 -30.16
CA ILE A 190 -23.90 8.06 -30.43
C ILE A 190 -22.37 8.12 -30.32
N ILE A 191 -21.77 9.25 -30.71
CA ILE A 191 -20.33 9.49 -30.65
C ILE A 191 -19.83 9.55 -29.20
N ASP A 192 -20.53 10.27 -28.33
CA ASP A 192 -20.16 10.40 -26.91
C ASP A 192 -20.25 9.05 -26.19
N ASN A 193 -21.30 8.28 -26.48
CA ASN A 193 -21.45 6.92 -25.96
C ASN A 193 -20.34 5.98 -26.43
N LEU A 194 -19.92 6.09 -27.68
CA LEU A 194 -18.81 5.29 -28.22
C LEU A 194 -17.48 5.67 -27.54
N ILE A 195 -17.23 6.95 -27.32
CA ILE A 195 -16.03 7.45 -26.63
C ILE A 195 -16.01 6.98 -25.17
N ILE A 196 -17.13 7.08 -24.46
CA ILE A 196 -17.26 6.61 -23.06
C ILE A 196 -17.03 5.11 -22.96
N PHE A 197 -17.60 4.32 -23.88
CA PHE A 197 -17.41 2.88 -23.91
C PHE A 197 -15.94 2.51 -24.22
N GLY A 198 -15.31 3.20 -25.18
CA GLY A 198 -13.89 3.05 -25.47
C GLY A 198 -13.00 3.36 -24.27
N LEU A 199 -13.27 4.45 -23.56
CA LEU A 199 -12.55 4.84 -22.35
C LEU A 199 -12.74 3.85 -21.20
N ALA A 200 -13.96 3.32 -21.01
CA ALA A 200 -14.26 2.32 -19.98
C ALA A 200 -13.52 1.00 -20.23
N ILE A 201 -13.48 0.53 -21.49
CA ILE A 201 -12.69 -0.65 -21.88
C ILE A 201 -11.20 -0.41 -21.63
N LEU A 202 -10.71 0.76 -22.03
CA LEU A 202 -9.31 1.13 -21.90
C LEU A 202 -8.86 1.17 -20.43
N LEU A 203 -9.69 1.75 -19.57
CA LEU A 203 -9.50 1.79 -18.11
C LEU A 203 -9.55 0.39 -17.49
N GLY A 204 -10.53 -0.44 -17.89
CA GLY A 204 -10.67 -1.82 -17.43
C GLY A 204 -9.45 -2.68 -17.79
N LEU A 205 -8.97 -2.57 -19.03
CA LEU A 205 -7.74 -3.25 -19.46
C LEU A 205 -6.54 -2.80 -18.62
N SER A 206 -6.38 -1.49 -18.42
CA SER A 206 -5.20 -0.96 -17.71
C SER A 206 -5.18 -1.38 -16.23
N LEU A 207 -6.33 -1.35 -15.56
CA LEU A 207 -6.47 -1.90 -14.21
C LEU A 207 -6.17 -3.42 -14.18
N GLY A 208 -6.65 -4.16 -15.18
CA GLY A 208 -6.36 -5.59 -15.34
C GLY A 208 -4.85 -5.86 -15.48
N ALA A 209 -4.13 -5.03 -16.22
CA ALA A 209 -2.68 -5.13 -16.34
C ALA A 209 -1.95 -4.83 -15.02
N LEU A 210 -2.36 -3.81 -14.28
CA LEU A 210 -1.78 -3.53 -12.96
C LEU A 210 -1.97 -4.70 -11.99
N MET A 211 -3.14 -5.33 -12.01
CA MET A 211 -3.41 -6.52 -11.18
C MET A 211 -2.55 -7.71 -11.58
N LEU A 212 -2.41 -7.99 -12.89
CA LEU A 212 -1.52 -9.05 -13.37
C LEU A 212 -0.06 -8.79 -13.01
N LYS A 213 0.40 -7.54 -13.11
CA LYS A 213 1.75 -7.13 -12.70
C LYS A 213 1.98 -7.35 -11.21
N LYS A 214 0.99 -7.03 -10.36
CA LYS A 214 1.04 -7.31 -8.92
C LYS A 214 1.19 -8.81 -8.63
N VAL A 215 0.45 -9.66 -9.35
CA VAL A 215 0.58 -11.12 -9.23
C VAL A 215 1.96 -11.60 -9.67
N ALA A 216 2.49 -11.09 -10.78
CA ALA A 216 3.83 -11.43 -11.25
C ALA A 216 4.92 -11.05 -10.24
N ASN A 217 4.81 -9.87 -9.60
CA ASN A 217 5.74 -9.44 -8.56
C ASN A 217 5.67 -10.34 -7.31
N HIS A 218 4.49 -10.77 -6.90
CA HIS A 218 4.37 -11.70 -5.77
C HIS A 218 5.00 -13.07 -6.08
N LEU A 219 4.82 -13.57 -7.31
CA LEU A 219 5.49 -14.79 -7.76
C LEU A 219 7.00 -14.63 -7.84
N LEU A 220 7.50 -13.44 -8.22
CA LEU A 220 8.93 -13.14 -8.24
C LEU A 220 9.52 -13.16 -6.83
N TYR A 221 8.88 -12.50 -5.87
CA TYR A 221 9.27 -12.57 -4.45
C TYR A 221 9.35 -14.02 -3.96
N LEU A 222 8.34 -14.83 -4.28
CA LEU A 222 8.30 -16.22 -3.87
C LEU A 222 9.43 -17.05 -4.48
N LYS A 223 9.84 -16.74 -5.72
CA LYS A 223 11.01 -17.32 -6.36
C LYS A 223 12.28 -16.97 -5.58
N GLU A 224 12.46 -15.70 -5.23
CA GLU A 224 13.64 -15.20 -4.49
C GLU A 224 13.78 -15.87 -3.12
N VAL A 225 12.67 -16.04 -2.39
CA VAL A 225 12.67 -16.77 -1.09
C VAL A 225 13.05 -18.24 -1.25
N ILE A 226 12.59 -18.90 -2.32
CA ILE A 226 12.95 -20.31 -2.59
C ILE A 226 14.43 -20.43 -2.98
N GLU A 227 14.96 -19.48 -3.77
CA GLU A 227 16.39 -19.41 -4.10
C GLU A 227 17.25 -19.21 -2.84
N LEU A 228 16.79 -18.35 -1.92
CA LEU A 228 17.42 -18.16 -0.61
C LEU A 228 17.42 -19.46 0.21
N ALA A 229 16.32 -20.22 0.21
CA ALA A 229 16.25 -21.51 0.90
C ALA A 229 17.26 -22.53 0.35
N ILE A 230 17.44 -22.58 -0.98
CA ILE A 230 18.47 -23.43 -1.62
C ILE A 230 19.87 -23.01 -1.16
N LYS A 231 20.15 -21.70 -1.10
CA LYS A 231 21.44 -21.16 -0.67
C LYS A 231 21.76 -21.53 0.78
N ILE A 232 20.83 -21.26 1.71
CA ILE A 232 20.98 -21.61 3.14
C ILE A 232 21.28 -23.11 3.32
N ARG A 233 20.63 -23.97 2.51
CA ARG A 233 20.87 -25.42 2.56
C ARG A 233 22.27 -25.80 2.10
N LYS A 234 22.77 -25.19 1.01
CA LYS A 234 24.13 -25.43 0.50
C LYS A 234 25.19 -25.01 1.52
N ASP A 235 24.99 -23.86 2.17
CA ASP A 235 25.90 -23.36 3.19
C ASP A 235 25.97 -24.32 4.41
N LYS A 236 24.81 -24.87 4.84
CA LYS A 236 24.74 -25.90 5.89
C LYS A 236 25.42 -27.22 5.50
N GLU A 237 25.29 -27.65 4.25
CA GLU A 237 25.95 -28.86 3.74
C GLU A 237 27.48 -28.68 3.66
N SER A 238 27.99 -27.50 3.31
CA SER A 238 29.42 -27.20 3.29
C SER A 238 30.05 -27.12 4.68
N ASP A 239 29.36 -26.56 5.67
CA ASP A 239 29.86 -26.48 7.05
C ASP A 239 29.90 -27.87 7.73
N GLY A 240 28.91 -28.73 7.46
CA GLY A 240 28.89 -30.11 7.94
C GLY A 240 29.99 -30.99 7.35
N CYS A 241 30.46 -30.69 6.14
CA CYS A 241 31.54 -31.44 5.49
C CYS A 241 32.94 -31.02 5.99
N ASN A 242 33.10 -29.80 6.51
CA ASN A 242 34.36 -29.30 7.06
C ASN A 242 34.62 -29.77 8.51
N GLY A 243 33.55 -30.04 9.28
CA GLY A 243 33.65 -30.56 10.66
C GLY A 243 34.06 -32.03 10.77
N ASN A 244 33.86 -32.84 9.73
CA ASN A 244 34.18 -34.28 9.74
C ASN A 244 35.63 -34.61 9.29
N ASN A 245 36.43 -33.61 8.91
CA ASN A 245 37.85 -33.77 8.55
C ASN A 245 38.81 -33.37 9.68
N MET A 246 38.30 -33.15 10.90
CA MET A 246 39.09 -32.85 12.11
C MET A 246 38.93 -33.89 13.23
N GLY A 247 38.34 -35.05 12.92
CA GLY A 247 38.22 -36.20 13.84
C GLY A 247 39.22 -37.30 13.52
#